data_AF-A0A259NA33-F1
#
_entry.id   AF-A0A259NA33-F1
#
_cell.length_a   1.000
_cell.length_b   1.000
_cell.length_c   1.000
_cell.angle_alpha   90.00
_cell.angle_beta   90.00
_cell.angle_gamma   90.00
#
_symmetry.space_group_name_H-M   'P 1'
#
loop_
_entity.id
_entity.type
_entity.pdbx_description
1 polymer ?
#
loop_
_entity_poly.entity_id
_entity_poly.type
_entity_poly.pdbx_seq_one_letter_code
_entity_poly.pdbx_strand_id
1 'polypeptide(L)'
;MLPLPLQRHDLVFFMALDESCAVKPAHQRPFVELWQQSGYPFWLTRESNATHCQVGITHYTETSKERIKVSIPWQALKHYQAPPRLEEVLTKAPASWHSLLQAIVSLAEPYGVTVRVYGALVMAAWLGGGQLRPDSDVDLLFIPTQGTQLKTFLVELERLTLRLPNPRVDGEVRWLNQDVPWREYLKEDNQPCLIKSVEEVKWVARKDLSQALKQERLFLSQIAIQALYDELMLYPKPGLVSPLDKGSHSDMDVPLLWRSIQSLRHYFLKMVSLGQQQVSFERLRQEGVRAEKHMLTITGGVNTYRGAIFHLGLLLAARASQPITSASNICARILDLWGDELAQHQRLVRQRPSHGQLVYQRWKRPGALEMALSGYQLIVREVLPFYQHQRITESPSHARSATLLLLMAEVDDSTLLWRGGEQALLEVQQEARHILAMGSLAQPPVWARYVAFHYQLVGKGLSPGGSADLLSFTLALDRYAAPPPAMAPRSPLLTPHRVCA
;
A
#
# COMPACT_ATOMS: atom_id res chain seq x y z
N MET A 1 9.36 -17.92 -5.02
CA MET A 1 8.84 -16.57 -4.75
C MET A 1 9.83 -15.90 -3.81
N LEU A 2 10.25 -14.67 -4.12
CA LEU A 2 11.22 -13.96 -3.29
C LEU A 2 10.63 -13.61 -1.91
N PRO A 3 11.43 -13.53 -0.83
CA PRO A 3 10.96 -13.16 0.52
C PRO A 3 10.35 -11.76 0.61
N LEU A 4 10.79 -10.84 -0.26
CA LEU A 4 10.29 -9.47 -0.35
C LEU A 4 9.88 -9.14 -1.79
N PRO A 5 8.87 -8.28 -1.99
CA PRO A 5 8.33 -7.99 -3.30
C PRO A 5 9.15 -6.92 -4.03
N LEU A 6 10.47 -7.06 -4.05
CA LEU A 6 11.37 -6.09 -4.68
C LEU A 6 11.19 -6.08 -6.20
N GLN A 7 11.32 -4.90 -6.81
CA GLN A 7 11.28 -4.70 -8.24
C GLN A 7 12.66 -4.35 -8.78
N ARG A 8 12.94 -4.67 -10.05
CA ARG A 8 14.19 -4.27 -10.71
C ARG A 8 14.40 -2.76 -10.52
N HIS A 9 15.66 -2.34 -10.39
CA HIS A 9 16.01 -0.94 -10.17
C HIS A 9 15.54 -0.35 -8.82
N ASP A 10 14.91 -1.12 -7.94
CA ASP A 10 14.73 -0.67 -6.55
C ASP A 10 16.10 -0.43 -5.91
N LEU A 11 16.17 0.58 -5.06
CA LEU A 11 17.32 0.89 -4.24
C LEU A 11 17.25 0.08 -2.97
N VAL A 12 18.30 -0.69 -2.68
CA VAL A 12 18.40 -1.60 -1.55
C VAL A 12 19.48 -1.12 -0.60
N PHE A 13 19.14 -1.07 0.68
CA PHE A 13 20.05 -0.79 1.78
C PHE A 13 20.16 -2.02 2.67
N PHE A 14 21.35 -2.32 3.18
CA PHE A 14 21.58 -3.49 4.04
C PHE A 14 22.50 -3.16 5.22
N MET A 15 22.43 -3.97 6.28
CA MET A 15 22.99 -3.68 7.61
C MET A 15 24.51 -3.54 7.63
N ALA A 16 25.23 -4.57 7.18
CA ALA A 16 26.69 -4.57 7.08
C ALA A 16 27.12 -5.62 6.05
N LEU A 17 28.28 -5.41 5.44
CA LEU A 17 28.90 -6.43 4.61
C LEU A 17 29.69 -7.38 5.51
N ASP A 18 29.24 -8.62 5.65
CA ASP A 18 29.91 -9.67 6.43
C ASP A 18 30.34 -10.84 5.52
N GLU A 19 30.82 -11.94 6.09
CA GLU A 19 31.28 -13.12 5.34
C GLU A 19 30.18 -13.83 4.56
N SER A 20 28.90 -13.62 4.92
CA SER A 20 27.76 -14.16 4.17
C SER A 20 27.48 -13.39 2.87
N CYS A 21 28.11 -12.22 2.70
CA CYS A 21 27.99 -11.39 1.50
C CYS A 21 29.12 -11.67 0.50
N ALA A 22 28.76 -11.95 -0.75
CA ALA A 22 29.72 -12.14 -1.83
C ALA A 22 29.80 -10.90 -2.73
N VAL A 23 31.01 -10.38 -2.95
CA VAL A 23 31.27 -9.24 -3.87
C VAL A 23 31.97 -9.76 -5.12
N LYS A 24 31.48 -9.36 -6.29
CA LYS A 24 32.08 -9.67 -7.59
C LYS A 24 32.29 -8.41 -8.42
N PRO A 25 33.53 -8.11 -8.84
CA PRO A 25 34.77 -8.86 -8.56
C PRO A 25 35.26 -8.66 -7.12
N ALA A 26 35.99 -9.64 -6.57
CA ALA A 26 36.33 -9.71 -5.15
C ALA A 26 37.20 -8.53 -4.66
N HIS A 27 38.06 -7.97 -5.52
CA HIS A 27 38.93 -6.84 -5.18
C HIS A 27 38.15 -5.55 -4.89
N GLN A 28 36.87 -5.47 -5.27
CA GLN A 28 36.02 -4.32 -5.02
C GLN A 28 35.35 -4.34 -3.63
N ARG A 29 35.58 -5.37 -2.80
CA ARG A 29 35.01 -5.45 -1.45
C ARG A 29 35.28 -4.21 -0.58
N PRO A 30 36.50 -3.63 -0.53
CA PRO A 30 36.74 -2.42 0.27
C PRO A 30 35.92 -1.21 -0.19
N PHE A 31 35.72 -1.06 -1.51
CA PHE A 31 34.86 0.00 -2.06
C PHE A 31 33.40 -0.21 -1.65
N VAL A 32 32.89 -1.44 -1.71
CA VAL A 32 31.53 -1.78 -1.29
C VAL A 32 31.32 -1.50 0.20
N GLU A 33 32.30 -1.82 1.04
CA GLU A 33 32.27 -1.53 2.48
C GLU A 33 32.19 -0.03 2.75
N LEU A 34 33.06 0.77 2.12
CA LEU A 34 33.03 2.23 2.25
C LEU A 34 31.72 2.85 1.72
N TRP A 35 31.22 2.36 0.58
CA TRP A 35 29.96 2.79 -0.01
C TRP A 35 28.79 2.55 0.94
N GLN A 36 28.73 1.36 1.52
CA GLN A 36 27.69 0.96 2.46
C GLN A 36 27.77 1.75 3.78
N GLN A 37 28.98 1.94 4.32
CA GLN A 37 29.21 2.76 5.52
C GLN A 37 28.82 4.23 5.33
N SER A 38 28.94 4.73 4.10
CA SER A 38 28.49 6.07 3.71
C SER A 38 26.96 6.19 3.60
N GLY A 39 26.23 5.08 3.79
CA GLY A 39 24.77 5.05 3.75
C GLY A 39 24.18 5.04 2.34
N TYR A 40 24.98 4.81 1.30
CA TYR A 40 24.48 4.76 -0.08
C TYR A 40 23.84 3.40 -0.42
N PRO A 41 22.76 3.38 -1.22
CA PRO A 41 22.09 2.14 -1.61
C PRO A 41 22.77 1.45 -2.80
N PHE A 42 22.26 0.26 -3.10
CA PHE A 42 22.62 -0.56 -4.23
C PHE A 42 21.40 -0.78 -5.12
N TRP A 43 21.60 -0.89 -6.43
CA TRP A 43 20.51 -1.22 -7.36
C TRP A 43 20.15 -2.70 -7.24
N LEU A 44 18.87 -3.02 -7.08
CA LEU A 44 18.42 -4.38 -7.23
C LEU A 44 18.66 -4.84 -8.67
N THR A 45 19.32 -5.99 -8.78
CA THR A 45 19.59 -6.65 -10.05
C THR A 45 18.74 -7.92 -10.18
N ARG A 46 18.73 -8.50 -11.39
CA ARG A 46 18.11 -9.81 -11.63
C ARG A 46 18.90 -10.90 -10.90
N GLU A 47 18.40 -12.13 -10.90
CA GLU A 47 19.09 -13.32 -10.35
C GLU A 47 19.02 -13.44 -8.81
N SER A 48 18.20 -12.62 -8.15
CA SER A 48 17.82 -12.86 -6.75
C SER A 48 17.12 -14.20 -6.62
N ASN A 49 17.40 -14.94 -5.54
CA ASN A 49 16.85 -16.26 -5.30
C ASN A 49 16.21 -16.34 -3.91
N ALA A 50 15.80 -17.54 -3.48
CA ALA A 50 15.09 -17.72 -2.21
C ALA A 50 15.93 -17.33 -0.97
N THR A 51 17.26 -17.38 -1.05
CA THR A 51 18.16 -17.15 0.10
C THR A 51 18.92 -15.83 0.02
N HIS A 52 19.20 -15.35 -1.19
CA HIS A 52 19.99 -14.14 -1.41
C HIS A 52 19.34 -13.16 -2.38
N CYS A 53 19.47 -11.88 -2.04
CA CYS A 53 19.16 -10.73 -2.87
C CYS A 53 20.42 -10.31 -3.64
N GLN A 54 20.29 -10.16 -4.96
CA GLN A 54 21.39 -9.69 -5.82
C GLN A 54 21.26 -8.20 -6.06
N VAL A 55 22.21 -7.44 -5.55
CA VAL A 55 22.28 -5.99 -5.73
C VAL A 55 23.56 -5.61 -6.48
N GLY A 56 23.64 -4.39 -6.98
CA GLY A 56 24.82 -3.94 -7.70
C GLY A 56 25.00 -2.43 -7.69
N ILE A 57 26.24 -2.02 -7.85
CA ILE A 57 26.64 -0.63 -8.02
C ILE A 57 27.70 -0.55 -9.12
N THR A 58 27.90 0.64 -9.65
CA THR A 58 28.97 0.88 -10.62
C THR A 58 30.01 1.79 -9.98
N HIS A 59 31.25 1.32 -9.93
CA HIS A 59 32.38 2.12 -9.53
C HIS A 59 32.92 2.84 -10.76
N TYR A 60 32.87 4.17 -10.72
CA TYR A 60 33.41 5.05 -11.74
C TYR A 60 34.77 5.58 -11.28
N THR A 61 35.78 5.43 -12.12
CA THR A 61 37.05 6.15 -11.99
C THR A 61 37.21 7.07 -13.20
N GLU A 62 38.23 7.93 -13.20
CA GLU A 62 38.52 8.81 -14.34
C GLU A 62 38.68 8.05 -15.66
N THR A 63 39.21 6.83 -15.60
CA THR A 63 39.57 6.03 -16.80
C THR A 63 38.75 4.76 -16.95
N SER A 64 38.05 4.29 -15.91
CA SER A 64 37.35 3.00 -15.91
C SER A 64 35.92 3.08 -15.39
N LYS A 65 35.11 2.10 -15.80
CA LYS A 65 33.76 1.86 -15.29
C LYS A 65 33.67 0.38 -14.97
N GLU A 66 33.55 0.03 -13.70
CA GLU A 66 33.46 -1.36 -13.26
C GLU A 66 32.12 -1.62 -12.58
N ARG A 67 31.40 -2.65 -13.06
CA ARG A 67 30.12 -3.06 -12.46
C ARG A 67 30.40 -4.07 -11.36
N ILE A 68 29.91 -3.78 -10.17
CA ILE A 68 30.08 -4.61 -8.99
C ILE A 68 28.74 -5.25 -8.66
N LYS A 69 28.72 -6.58 -8.58
CA LYS A 69 27.59 -7.35 -8.06
C LYS A 69 27.86 -7.71 -6.61
N VAL A 70 26.84 -7.58 -5.76
CA VAL A 70 26.87 -7.98 -4.37
C VAL A 70 25.70 -8.91 -4.10
N SER A 71 25.99 -10.11 -3.61
CA SER A 71 24.99 -11.07 -3.14
C SER A 71 24.88 -10.91 -1.63
N ILE A 72 23.71 -10.51 -1.14
CA ILE A 72 23.42 -10.36 0.30
C ILE A 72 22.34 -11.35 0.71
N PRO A 73 22.39 -11.95 1.92
CA PRO A 73 21.26 -12.74 2.40
C PRO A 73 20.07 -11.82 2.68
N TRP A 74 18.84 -12.32 2.51
CA TRP A 74 17.63 -11.51 2.74
C TRP A 74 17.54 -10.90 4.13
N GLN A 75 18.07 -11.60 5.14
CA GLN A 75 18.12 -11.11 6.52
C GLN A 75 19.01 -9.88 6.71
N ALA A 76 19.97 -9.63 5.81
CA ALA A 76 20.83 -8.45 5.87
C ALA A 76 20.13 -7.19 5.33
N LEU A 77 19.04 -7.34 4.56
CA LEU A 77 18.30 -6.23 4.00
C LEU A 77 17.73 -5.36 5.13
N LYS A 78 18.06 -4.07 5.09
CA LYS A 78 17.61 -3.07 6.07
C LYS A 78 16.31 -2.41 5.63
N HIS A 79 16.27 -1.90 4.39
CA HIS A 79 15.07 -1.35 3.75
C HIS A 79 15.31 -1.19 2.25
N TYR A 80 14.25 -0.87 1.50
CA TYR A 80 14.31 -0.61 0.06
C TYR A 80 13.34 0.48 -0.37
N GLN A 81 13.67 1.17 -1.46
CA GLN A 81 12.85 2.25 -2.02
C GLN A 81 12.84 2.18 -3.55
N ALA A 82 11.81 2.75 -4.17
CA ALA A 82 11.81 2.92 -5.63
C ALA A 82 12.94 3.89 -6.05
N PRO A 83 13.42 3.83 -7.30
CA PRO A 83 14.31 4.86 -7.84
C PRO A 83 13.70 6.26 -7.67
N PRO A 84 14.49 7.32 -7.43
CA PRO A 84 13.95 8.66 -7.23
C PRO A 84 13.16 9.14 -8.44
N ARG A 85 12.23 10.06 -8.22
CA ARG A 85 11.52 10.72 -9.32
C ARG A 85 12.50 11.58 -10.10
N LEU A 86 12.27 11.73 -11.39
CA LEU A 86 13.14 12.57 -12.22
C LEU A 86 13.19 14.00 -11.70
N GLU A 87 12.06 14.54 -11.25
CA GLU A 87 11.94 15.89 -10.68
C GLU A 87 12.84 16.13 -9.44
N GLU A 88 13.08 15.09 -8.64
CA GLU A 88 13.88 15.16 -7.41
C GLU A 88 15.38 15.30 -7.69
N VAL A 89 15.84 14.85 -8.87
CA VAL A 89 17.26 14.90 -9.26
C VAL A 89 17.54 15.89 -10.39
N LEU A 90 16.52 16.58 -10.91
CA LEU A 90 16.66 17.53 -12.03
C LEU A 90 17.78 18.54 -11.78
N THR A 91 17.81 19.16 -10.61
CA THR A 91 18.80 20.20 -10.25
C THR A 91 20.21 19.65 -10.04
N LYS A 92 20.38 18.32 -10.05
CA LYS A 92 21.66 17.63 -9.90
C LYS A 92 22.18 17.09 -11.23
N ALA A 93 21.39 17.18 -12.29
CA ALA A 93 21.82 16.79 -13.62
C ALA A 93 22.80 17.84 -14.21
N PRO A 94 23.57 17.48 -15.25
CA PRO A 94 24.34 18.44 -16.02
C PRO A 94 23.42 19.53 -16.61
N ALA A 95 23.90 20.77 -16.64
CA ALA A 95 23.12 21.90 -17.15
C ALA A 95 22.65 21.69 -18.61
N SER A 96 23.45 20.99 -19.42
CA SER A 96 23.11 20.63 -20.80
C SER A 96 21.91 19.68 -20.89
N TRP A 97 21.59 18.93 -19.84
CA TRP A 97 20.50 17.96 -19.80
C TRP A 97 19.16 18.59 -19.35
N HIS A 98 19.21 19.72 -18.62
CA HIS A 98 18.04 20.30 -17.96
C HIS A 98 16.85 20.53 -18.88
N SER A 99 17.07 21.12 -20.07
CA SER A 99 16.00 21.42 -21.02
C SER A 99 15.22 20.17 -21.45
N LEU A 100 15.92 19.06 -21.72
CA LEU A 100 15.28 17.80 -22.08
C LEU A 100 14.54 17.20 -20.89
N LEU A 101 15.20 17.09 -19.73
CA LEU A 101 14.63 16.42 -18.56
C LEU A 101 13.39 17.16 -18.03
N GLN A 102 13.40 18.50 -18.01
CA GLN A 102 12.23 19.31 -17.65
C GLN A 102 11.08 19.13 -18.65
N ALA A 103 11.39 19.05 -19.95
CA ALA A 103 10.39 18.79 -20.97
C ALA A 103 9.77 17.39 -20.83
N ILE A 104 10.55 16.38 -20.45
CA ILE A 104 10.03 15.02 -20.19
C ILE A 104 9.08 15.02 -18.99
N VAL A 105 9.43 15.69 -17.88
CA VAL A 105 8.55 15.79 -16.70
C VAL A 105 7.23 16.47 -17.08
N SER A 106 7.33 17.61 -17.77
CA SER A 106 6.15 18.39 -18.21
C SER A 106 5.28 17.60 -19.20
N LEU A 107 5.90 16.82 -20.08
CA LEU A 107 5.21 15.95 -21.03
C LEU A 107 4.47 14.82 -20.32
N ALA A 108 5.06 14.22 -19.29
CA ALA A 108 4.52 13.02 -18.64
C ALA A 108 3.26 13.30 -17.80
N GLU A 109 3.16 14.48 -17.19
CA GLU A 109 2.07 14.88 -16.29
C GLU A 109 0.66 14.75 -16.91
N PRO A 110 0.34 15.37 -18.07
CA PRO A 110 -1.00 15.29 -18.65
C PRO A 110 -1.39 13.87 -19.08
N TYR A 111 -0.40 13.01 -19.35
CA TYR A 111 -0.64 11.61 -19.67
C TYR A 111 -0.74 10.70 -18.44
N GLY A 112 -0.50 11.21 -17.24
CA GLY A 112 -0.53 10.40 -16.02
C GLY A 112 0.61 9.38 -15.97
N VAL A 113 1.79 9.70 -16.51
CA VAL A 113 3.00 8.87 -16.41
C VAL A 113 3.88 9.41 -15.29
N THR A 114 4.26 8.56 -14.35
CA THR A 114 5.32 8.90 -13.39
C THR A 114 6.68 8.58 -14.00
N VAL A 115 7.60 9.54 -13.98
CA VAL A 115 8.96 9.37 -14.50
C VAL A 115 9.92 9.25 -13.33
N ARG A 116 10.57 8.09 -13.23
CA ARG A 116 11.67 7.84 -12.29
C ARG A 116 12.97 7.69 -13.06
N VAL A 117 14.08 7.76 -12.35
CA VAL A 117 15.42 7.69 -12.94
C VAL A 117 16.25 6.71 -12.14
N TYR A 118 17.05 5.91 -12.85
CA TYR A 118 17.97 4.97 -12.25
C TYR A 118 19.36 5.12 -12.86
N GLY A 119 20.33 4.35 -12.37
CA GLY A 119 21.68 4.34 -12.94
C GLY A 119 22.50 5.60 -12.66
N ALA A 120 23.26 6.05 -13.66
CA ALA A 120 24.38 6.97 -13.48
C ALA A 120 23.98 8.36 -12.99
N LEU A 121 22.86 8.91 -13.46
CA LEU A 121 22.39 10.24 -13.04
C LEU A 121 22.08 10.28 -11.54
N VAL A 122 21.48 9.22 -11.00
CA VAL A 122 21.22 9.11 -9.57
C VAL A 122 22.52 9.01 -8.78
N MET A 123 23.51 8.24 -9.25
CA MET A 123 24.83 8.17 -8.61
C MET A 123 25.50 9.55 -8.58
N ALA A 124 25.44 10.29 -9.69
CA ALA A 124 25.99 11.64 -9.77
C ALA A 124 25.30 12.62 -8.83
N ALA A 125 23.98 12.49 -8.67
CA ALA A 125 23.24 13.31 -7.73
C ALA A 125 23.67 13.11 -6.27
N TRP A 126 24.01 11.87 -5.88
CA TRP A 126 24.47 11.56 -4.52
C TRP A 126 25.93 11.93 -4.27
N LEU A 127 26.80 11.68 -5.24
CA LEU A 127 28.24 11.89 -5.10
C LEU A 127 28.71 13.31 -5.44
N GLY A 128 27.80 14.17 -5.90
CA GLY A 128 28.12 15.55 -6.28
C GLY A 128 28.80 15.70 -7.65
N GLY A 129 28.69 14.69 -8.52
CA GLY A 129 29.22 14.69 -9.88
C GLY A 129 30.40 13.72 -10.11
N GLY A 130 30.85 13.62 -11.37
CA GLY A 130 31.99 12.78 -11.79
C GLY A 130 31.65 11.41 -12.40
N GLN A 131 30.39 10.97 -12.33
CA GLN A 131 29.94 9.66 -12.85
C GLN A 131 29.33 9.75 -14.25
N LEU A 132 29.10 10.97 -14.73
CA LEU A 132 28.55 11.25 -16.05
C LEU A 132 29.67 11.66 -17.00
N ARG A 133 29.77 10.97 -18.12
CA ARG A 133 30.62 11.30 -19.27
C ARG A 133 29.81 12.11 -20.30
N PRO A 134 30.45 12.85 -21.23
CA PRO A 134 29.74 13.64 -22.25
C PRO A 134 28.75 12.83 -23.10
N ASP A 135 29.00 11.53 -23.28
CA ASP A 135 28.21 10.56 -24.04
C ASP A 135 27.30 9.69 -23.16
N SER A 136 27.13 10.02 -21.88
CA SER A 136 26.28 9.22 -20.99
C SER A 136 24.80 9.31 -21.37
N ASP A 137 24.16 8.16 -21.42
CA ASP A 137 22.72 8.04 -21.53
C ASP A 137 22.05 8.43 -20.19
N VAL A 138 20.79 8.88 -20.26
CA VAL A 138 19.90 8.96 -19.09
C VAL A 138 18.95 7.77 -19.09
N ASP A 139 18.98 7.01 -17.99
CA ASP A 139 18.16 5.83 -17.78
C ASP A 139 16.86 6.19 -17.04
N LEU A 140 15.72 6.13 -17.74
CA LEU A 140 14.41 6.50 -17.20
C LEU A 140 13.48 5.30 -17.03
N LEU A 141 12.65 5.35 -16.00
CA LEU A 141 11.60 4.38 -15.74
C LEU A 141 10.23 5.07 -15.84
N PHE A 142 9.43 4.68 -16.82
CA PHE A 142 8.10 5.23 -17.06
C PHE A 142 7.05 4.33 -16.44
N ILE A 143 6.31 4.86 -15.46
CA ILE A 143 5.29 4.11 -14.73
C ILE A 143 3.90 4.64 -15.14
N PRO A 144 3.15 3.93 -15.99
CA PRO A 144 1.80 4.31 -16.37
C PRO A 144 0.83 4.16 -15.20
N THR A 145 -0.18 5.04 -15.17
CA THR A 145 -1.24 5.06 -14.16
C THR A 145 -2.64 4.92 -14.81
N GLN A 146 -3.73 5.21 -14.09
CA GLN A 146 -5.08 5.08 -14.63
C GLN A 146 -5.32 5.98 -15.85
N GLY A 147 -5.82 5.40 -16.95
CA GLY A 147 -6.22 6.17 -18.12
C GLY A 147 -5.05 6.73 -18.93
N THR A 148 -3.83 6.28 -18.63
CA THR A 148 -2.62 6.69 -19.35
C THR A 148 -2.75 6.41 -20.83
N GLN A 149 -2.60 7.45 -21.66
CA GLN A 149 -2.46 7.28 -23.11
C GLN A 149 -0.99 7.01 -23.44
N LEU A 150 -0.49 5.88 -22.97
CA LEU A 150 0.97 5.62 -22.94
C LEU A 150 1.57 5.63 -24.33
N LYS A 151 0.87 5.09 -25.33
CA LYS A 151 1.37 5.08 -26.72
C LYS A 151 1.53 6.51 -27.25
N THR A 152 0.56 7.39 -27.01
CA THR A 152 0.63 8.81 -27.39
C THR A 152 1.80 9.50 -26.69
N PHE A 153 1.93 9.32 -25.37
CA PHE A 153 3.06 9.84 -24.59
C PHE A 153 4.41 9.40 -25.17
N LEU A 154 4.59 8.11 -25.46
CA LEU A 154 5.86 7.60 -25.95
C LEU A 154 6.19 8.10 -27.37
N VAL A 155 5.19 8.30 -28.24
CA VAL A 155 5.40 8.90 -29.56
C VAL A 155 5.86 10.36 -29.44
N GLU A 156 5.27 11.12 -28.52
CA GLU A 156 5.70 12.50 -28.26
C GLU A 156 7.07 12.55 -27.58
N LEU A 157 7.36 11.61 -26.69
CA LEU A 157 8.68 11.44 -26.09
C LEU A 157 9.74 11.15 -27.17
N GLU A 158 9.47 10.26 -28.13
CA GLU A 158 10.39 9.97 -29.22
C GLU A 158 10.70 11.24 -30.04
N ARG A 159 9.67 12.00 -30.43
CA ARG A 159 9.84 13.30 -31.11
C ARG A 159 10.65 14.30 -30.29
N LEU A 160 10.41 14.36 -28.98
CA LEU A 160 11.15 15.22 -28.07
C LEU A 160 12.64 14.83 -28.03
N THR A 161 12.95 13.53 -27.95
CA THR A 161 14.35 13.05 -27.96
C THR A 161 15.08 13.28 -29.28
N LEU A 162 14.36 13.36 -30.41
CA LEU A 162 14.95 13.75 -31.70
C LEU A 162 15.27 15.24 -31.75
N ARG A 163 14.43 16.09 -31.15
CA ARG A 163 14.65 17.55 -31.09
C ARG A 163 15.73 17.94 -30.09
N LEU A 164 15.84 17.20 -28.99
CA LEU A 164 16.79 17.42 -27.91
C LEU A 164 17.57 16.12 -27.68
N PRO A 165 18.60 15.83 -28.51
CA PRO A 165 19.27 14.53 -28.53
C PRO A 165 20.28 14.31 -27.39
N ASN A 166 20.57 15.33 -26.59
CA ASN A 166 21.52 15.26 -25.49
C ASN A 166 20.81 15.53 -24.14
N PRO A 167 20.82 14.59 -23.19
CA PRO A 167 21.36 13.23 -23.31
C PRO A 167 20.49 12.34 -24.18
N ARG A 168 21.06 11.23 -24.65
CA ARG A 168 20.25 10.14 -25.19
C ARG A 168 19.42 9.53 -24.05
N VAL A 169 18.11 9.43 -24.28
CA VAL A 169 17.19 8.79 -23.34
C VAL A 169 17.16 7.30 -23.60
N ASP A 170 17.48 6.50 -22.60
CA ASP A 170 17.21 5.07 -22.55
C ASP A 170 16.22 4.74 -21.42
N GLY A 171 15.71 3.52 -21.39
CA GLY A 171 14.93 3.06 -20.26
C GLY A 171 13.78 2.11 -20.56
N GLU A 172 12.90 1.97 -19.58
CA GLU A 172 11.87 0.95 -19.56
C GLU A 172 10.51 1.53 -19.11
N VAL A 173 9.42 0.96 -19.62
CA VAL A 173 8.06 1.13 -19.11
C VAL A 173 7.81 0.03 -18.09
N ARG A 174 7.37 0.38 -16.88
CA ARG A 174 7.02 -0.58 -15.83
C ARG A 174 5.53 -0.90 -15.82
N TRP A 175 5.20 -2.15 -16.08
CA TRP A 175 3.89 -2.74 -15.87
C TRP A 175 3.91 -3.60 -14.61
N LEU A 176 3.47 -3.03 -13.49
CA LEU A 176 3.48 -3.71 -12.19
C LEU A 176 4.91 -4.13 -11.79
N ASN A 177 5.28 -5.40 -11.97
CA ASN A 177 6.62 -5.95 -11.73
C ASN A 177 7.38 -6.34 -13.01
N GLN A 178 6.89 -5.91 -14.18
CA GLN A 178 7.42 -6.27 -15.49
C GLN A 178 7.87 -5.02 -16.23
N ASP A 179 9.13 -4.96 -16.62
CA ASP A 179 9.69 -3.84 -17.35
C ASP A 179 9.83 -4.17 -18.83
N VAL A 180 9.47 -3.23 -19.70
CA VAL A 180 9.60 -3.34 -21.16
C VAL A 180 10.40 -2.16 -21.69
N PRO A 181 11.46 -2.36 -22.49
CA PRO A 181 12.17 -1.24 -23.12
C PRO A 181 11.21 -0.31 -23.86
N TRP A 182 11.24 0.99 -23.59
CA TRP A 182 10.15 1.87 -24.03
C TRP A 182 10.05 2.00 -25.56
N ARG A 183 11.19 1.92 -26.27
CA ARG A 183 11.24 1.89 -27.74
C ARG A 183 10.76 0.57 -28.31
N GLU A 184 10.93 -0.54 -27.60
CA GLU A 184 10.35 -1.82 -27.99
C GLU A 184 8.83 -1.79 -27.85
N TYR A 185 8.33 -1.19 -26.76
CA TYR A 185 6.91 -0.97 -26.56
C TYR A 185 6.30 -0.06 -27.65
N LEU A 186 7.06 0.86 -28.25
CA LEU A 186 6.60 1.71 -29.35
C LEU A 186 6.43 1.00 -30.70
N LYS A 187 7.00 -0.19 -30.88
CA LYS A 187 6.83 -0.98 -32.10
C LYS A 187 5.35 -1.38 -32.32
N GLU A 188 5.10 -2.07 -33.43
CA GLU A 188 3.76 -2.49 -33.86
C GLU A 188 2.97 -3.22 -32.77
N ASP A 189 1.66 -2.92 -32.65
CA ASP A 189 0.81 -3.41 -31.55
C ASP A 189 0.64 -4.93 -31.52
N ASN A 190 0.84 -5.60 -32.66
CA ASN A 190 0.71 -7.05 -32.79
C ASN A 190 1.97 -7.81 -32.40
N GLN A 191 3.10 -7.12 -32.20
CA GLN A 191 4.34 -7.78 -31.78
C GLN A 191 4.35 -7.96 -30.25
N PRO A 192 4.73 -9.15 -29.76
CA PRO A 192 4.94 -9.34 -28.34
C PRO A 192 6.11 -8.49 -27.86
N CYS A 193 6.11 -8.13 -26.58
CA CYS A 193 7.21 -7.42 -25.93
C CYS A 193 8.02 -8.40 -25.08
N LEU A 194 9.34 -8.26 -25.07
CA LEU A 194 10.22 -8.95 -24.14
C LEU A 194 10.17 -8.24 -22.78
N ILE A 195 9.44 -8.84 -21.84
CA ILE A 195 9.37 -8.33 -20.48
C ILE A 195 10.57 -8.80 -19.67
N LYS A 196 10.98 -8.00 -18.69
CA LYS A 196 12.02 -8.33 -17.72
C LYS A 196 11.50 -8.08 -16.31
N SER A 197 11.51 -9.11 -15.47
CA SER A 197 11.28 -9.00 -14.03
C SER A 197 12.55 -9.41 -13.28
N VAL A 198 12.51 -9.37 -11.93
CA VAL A 198 13.61 -9.90 -11.11
C VAL A 198 13.78 -11.42 -11.31
N GLU A 199 12.67 -12.12 -11.57
CA GLU A 199 12.58 -13.57 -11.60
C GLU A 199 12.73 -14.17 -13.01
N GLU A 200 12.27 -13.47 -14.06
CA GLU A 200 12.19 -14.05 -15.40
C GLU A 200 12.32 -13.03 -16.55
N VAL A 201 12.57 -13.56 -17.74
CA VAL A 201 12.52 -12.84 -19.03
C VAL A 201 11.65 -13.66 -19.98
N LYS A 202 10.59 -13.07 -20.53
CA LYS A 202 9.66 -13.78 -21.43
C LYS A 202 8.95 -12.83 -22.40
N TRP A 203 8.37 -13.41 -23.44
CA TRP A 203 7.53 -12.70 -24.39
C TRP A 203 6.08 -12.63 -23.89
N VAL A 204 5.48 -11.43 -23.93
CA VAL A 204 4.08 -11.21 -23.53
C VAL A 204 3.40 -10.33 -24.59
N ALA A 205 2.13 -10.61 -24.90
CA ALA A 205 1.37 -9.75 -25.79
C ALA A 205 1.11 -8.38 -25.15
N ARG A 206 1.32 -7.29 -25.89
CA ARG A 206 1.18 -5.91 -25.39
C ARG A 206 -0.17 -5.64 -24.72
N LYS A 207 -1.26 -6.18 -25.28
CA LYS A 207 -2.62 -6.05 -24.74
C LYS A 207 -2.76 -6.60 -23.32
N ASP A 208 -2.05 -7.70 -23.02
CA ASP A 208 -2.12 -8.39 -21.74
C ASP A 208 -1.50 -7.55 -20.61
N LEU A 209 -0.47 -6.74 -20.91
CA LEU A 209 0.16 -5.83 -19.94
C LEU A 209 -0.83 -4.76 -19.45
N SER A 210 -1.51 -4.08 -20.39
CA SER A 210 -2.50 -3.04 -20.05
C SER A 210 -3.73 -3.62 -19.33
N GLN A 211 -4.14 -4.82 -19.74
CA GLN A 211 -5.26 -5.52 -19.15
C GLN A 211 -4.93 -6.00 -17.73
N ALA A 212 -3.73 -6.53 -17.50
CA ALA A 212 -3.27 -6.95 -16.18
C ALA A 212 -3.25 -5.78 -15.19
N LEU A 213 -2.72 -4.62 -15.60
CA LEU A 213 -2.76 -3.41 -14.77
C LEU A 213 -4.20 -3.01 -14.43
N LYS A 214 -5.10 -2.99 -15.42
CA LYS A 214 -6.52 -2.66 -15.17
C LYS A 214 -7.18 -3.66 -14.20
N GLN A 215 -6.92 -4.96 -14.39
CA GLN A 215 -7.48 -6.02 -13.57
C GLN A 215 -6.99 -5.95 -12.13
N GLU A 216 -5.68 -5.76 -11.90
CA GLU A 216 -5.14 -5.64 -10.54
C GLU A 216 -5.74 -4.44 -9.81
N ARG A 217 -5.89 -3.30 -10.49
CA ARG A 217 -6.45 -2.10 -9.87
C ARG A 217 -7.90 -2.28 -9.43
N LEU A 218 -8.72 -2.90 -10.27
CA LEU A 218 -10.10 -3.24 -9.94
C LEU A 218 -10.15 -4.25 -8.80
N PHE A 219 -9.31 -5.28 -8.85
CA PHE A 219 -9.23 -6.32 -7.83
C PHE A 219 -8.88 -5.75 -6.46
N LEU A 220 -7.80 -4.95 -6.37
CA LEU A 220 -7.37 -4.36 -5.10
C LEU A 220 -8.42 -3.41 -4.52
N SER A 221 -9.06 -2.59 -5.36
CA SER A 221 -10.14 -1.71 -4.93
C SER A 221 -11.38 -2.49 -4.47
N GLN A 222 -11.69 -3.63 -5.11
CA GLN A 222 -12.83 -4.45 -4.75
C GLN A 222 -12.66 -5.13 -3.40
N ILE A 223 -11.43 -5.51 -3.02
CA ILE A 223 -11.13 -6.07 -1.70
C ILE A 223 -11.52 -5.09 -0.58
N ALA A 224 -11.20 -3.80 -0.71
CA ALA A 224 -11.54 -2.79 0.29
C ALA A 224 -13.07 -2.63 0.45
N ILE A 225 -13.78 -2.56 -0.68
CA ILE A 225 -15.26 -2.50 -0.69
C ILE A 225 -15.86 -3.76 -0.06
N GLN A 226 -15.35 -4.94 -0.41
CA GLN A 226 -15.83 -6.21 0.13
C GLN A 226 -15.57 -6.30 1.63
N ALA A 227 -14.43 -5.81 2.12
CA ALA A 227 -14.11 -5.81 3.55
C ALA A 227 -15.05 -4.91 4.36
N LEU A 228 -15.45 -3.75 3.82
CA LEU A 228 -16.48 -2.89 4.42
C LEU A 228 -17.86 -3.56 4.39
N TYR A 229 -18.21 -4.19 3.27
CA TYR A 229 -19.49 -4.91 3.16
C TYR A 229 -19.57 -6.09 4.13
N ASP A 230 -18.50 -6.85 4.27
CA ASP A 230 -18.41 -7.99 5.20
C ASP A 230 -18.51 -7.57 6.67
N GLU A 231 -18.00 -6.38 7.01
CA GLU A 231 -18.19 -5.75 8.32
C GLU A 231 -19.64 -5.27 8.52
N LEU A 232 -20.22 -4.63 7.50
CA LEU A 232 -21.58 -4.12 7.54
C LEU A 232 -22.60 -5.24 7.76
N MET A 233 -22.41 -6.36 7.06
CA MET A 233 -23.34 -7.50 7.08
C MET A 233 -23.15 -8.45 8.25
N LEU A 234 -22.26 -8.12 9.20
CA LEU A 234 -22.03 -8.94 10.38
C LEU A 234 -23.18 -8.78 11.39
N TYR A 235 -23.65 -9.91 11.94
CA TYR A 235 -24.60 -9.95 13.05
C TYR A 235 -24.30 -11.14 13.99
N PRO A 236 -24.41 -10.96 15.32
CA PRO A 236 -24.51 -9.70 16.05
C PRO A 236 -23.24 -8.85 15.92
N LYS A 237 -23.41 -7.53 16.04
CA LYS A 237 -22.30 -6.58 16.01
C LYS A 237 -22.42 -5.64 17.21
N PRO A 238 -21.81 -5.95 18.37
CA PRO A 238 -22.15 -5.30 19.64
C PRO A 238 -22.17 -3.77 19.60
N GLY A 239 -23.35 -3.17 19.86
CA GLY A 239 -23.55 -1.72 19.83
C GLY A 239 -23.42 -1.04 18.47
N LEU A 240 -23.19 -1.77 17.38
CA LEU A 240 -23.01 -1.24 16.03
C LEU A 240 -24.22 -1.58 15.15
N VAL A 241 -24.40 -0.82 14.07
CA VAL A 241 -25.42 -1.09 13.05
C VAL A 241 -25.21 -2.47 12.43
N SER A 242 -26.27 -3.25 12.33
CA SER A 242 -26.25 -4.60 11.76
C SER A 242 -27.44 -4.80 10.80
N PRO A 243 -27.49 -5.91 10.04
CA PRO A 243 -28.66 -6.23 9.23
C PRO A 243 -30.00 -6.28 9.96
N LEU A 244 -30.00 -6.47 11.29
CA LEU A 244 -31.22 -6.62 12.08
C LEU A 244 -31.59 -5.37 12.88
N ASP A 245 -30.66 -4.44 13.12
CA ASP A 245 -30.89 -3.26 13.96
C ASP A 245 -29.90 -2.11 13.66
N LYS A 246 -30.17 -0.95 14.26
CA LYS A 246 -29.30 0.23 14.18
C LYS A 246 -28.20 0.26 15.25
N GLY A 247 -28.07 -0.81 16.05
CA GLY A 247 -27.24 -0.81 17.24
C GLY A 247 -27.51 0.42 18.14
N SER A 248 -26.45 1.06 18.60
CA SER A 248 -26.49 2.24 19.47
C SER A 248 -26.68 3.57 18.73
N HIS A 249 -27.22 3.54 17.51
CA HIS A 249 -27.34 4.72 16.65
C HIS A 249 -28.80 5.03 16.30
N SER A 250 -29.14 6.32 16.28
CA SER A 250 -30.45 6.81 15.82
C SER A 250 -30.40 7.38 14.40
N ASP A 251 -29.19 7.74 13.94
CA ASP A 251 -28.90 8.51 12.74
C ASP A 251 -28.37 7.67 11.57
N MET A 252 -28.08 6.38 11.78
CA MET A 252 -27.59 5.47 10.74
C MET A 252 -28.23 4.08 10.77
N ASP A 253 -28.31 3.47 9.60
CA ASP A 253 -28.81 2.12 9.36
C ASP A 253 -28.04 1.46 8.19
N VAL A 254 -28.33 0.19 7.90
CA VAL A 254 -27.66 -0.56 6.83
C VAL A 254 -27.81 0.10 5.46
N PRO A 255 -29.01 0.56 5.02
CA PRO A 255 -29.13 1.31 3.77
C PRO A 255 -28.23 2.55 3.68
N LEU A 256 -28.13 3.35 4.75
CA LEU A 256 -27.25 4.52 4.79
C LEU A 256 -25.77 4.12 4.71
N LEU A 257 -25.35 3.12 5.49
CA LEU A 257 -23.97 2.62 5.48
C LEU A 257 -23.60 1.98 4.13
N TRP A 258 -24.53 1.30 3.48
CA TRP A 258 -24.33 0.79 2.13
C TRP A 258 -24.12 1.92 1.12
N ARG A 259 -24.93 2.98 1.15
CA ARG A 259 -24.70 4.17 0.31
C ARG A 259 -23.33 4.79 0.58
N SER A 260 -22.92 4.85 1.85
CA SER A 260 -21.59 5.30 2.25
C SER A 260 -20.50 4.46 1.59
N ILE A 261 -20.55 3.13 1.68
CA ILE A 261 -19.56 2.23 1.05
C ILE A 261 -19.49 2.47 -0.47
N GLN A 262 -20.65 2.58 -1.12
CA GLN A 262 -20.71 2.79 -2.57
C GLN A 262 -20.10 4.13 -3.00
N SER A 263 -20.17 5.17 -2.16
CA SER A 263 -19.52 6.46 -2.43
C SER A 263 -17.99 6.39 -2.45
N LEU A 264 -17.40 5.39 -1.78
CA LEU A 264 -15.94 5.24 -1.64
C LEU A 264 -15.28 4.46 -2.79
N ARG A 265 -16.04 3.95 -3.76
CA ARG A 265 -15.50 3.14 -4.89
C ARG A 265 -14.43 3.88 -5.69
N HIS A 266 -14.68 5.15 -6.03
CA HIS A 266 -13.72 5.97 -6.77
C HIS A 266 -12.50 6.34 -5.93
N TYR A 267 -12.70 6.54 -4.63
CA TYR A 267 -11.62 6.79 -3.69
C TYR A 267 -10.63 5.63 -3.65
N PHE A 268 -11.11 4.38 -3.48
CA PHE A 268 -10.20 3.23 -3.44
C PHE A 268 -9.44 3.01 -4.76
N LEU A 269 -10.08 3.21 -5.92
CA LEU A 269 -9.38 3.19 -7.21
C LEU A 269 -8.29 4.26 -7.32
N LYS A 270 -8.54 5.45 -6.76
CA LYS A 270 -7.56 6.54 -6.71
C LYS A 270 -6.40 6.20 -5.80
N MET A 271 -6.65 5.62 -4.63
CA MET A 271 -5.61 5.21 -3.68
C MET A 271 -4.69 4.14 -4.25
N VAL A 272 -5.21 3.21 -5.06
CA VAL A 272 -4.36 2.25 -5.81
C VAL A 272 -3.37 3.00 -6.70
N SER A 273 -3.85 3.96 -7.49
CA SER A 273 -2.99 4.72 -8.40
C SER A 273 -1.96 5.57 -7.67
N LEU A 274 -2.36 6.22 -6.56
CA LEU A 274 -1.42 7.00 -5.75
C LEU A 274 -0.36 6.10 -5.07
N GLY A 275 -0.75 4.90 -4.65
CA GLY A 275 0.17 3.88 -4.13
C GLY A 275 1.18 3.40 -5.17
N GLN A 276 0.73 3.08 -6.39
CA GLN A 276 1.60 2.71 -7.53
C GLN A 276 2.61 3.81 -7.88
N GLN A 277 2.19 5.07 -7.76
CA GLN A 277 3.06 6.24 -7.98
C GLN A 277 4.00 6.51 -6.80
N GLN A 278 3.73 5.91 -5.63
CA GLN A 278 4.38 6.19 -4.35
C GLN A 278 4.47 7.71 -4.11
N VAL A 279 3.31 8.38 -4.13
CA VAL A 279 3.21 9.81 -3.80
C VAL A 279 3.44 10.05 -2.30
N SER A 280 3.66 11.31 -1.92
CA SER A 280 3.74 11.73 -0.52
C SER A 280 2.46 11.43 0.27
N PHE A 281 2.60 11.30 1.58
CA PHE A 281 1.47 11.10 2.49
C PHE A 281 0.46 12.25 2.40
N GLU A 282 0.93 13.49 2.25
CA GLU A 282 0.02 14.64 2.11
C GLU A 282 -0.93 14.50 0.91
N ARG A 283 -0.47 13.93 -0.21
CA ARG A 283 -1.33 13.67 -1.38
C ARG A 283 -2.37 12.58 -1.09
N LEU A 284 -1.98 11.51 -0.40
CA LEU A 284 -2.93 10.49 0.07
C LEU A 284 -3.98 11.08 1.01
N ARG A 285 -3.54 11.92 1.95
CA ARG A 285 -4.39 12.59 2.94
C ARG A 285 -5.41 13.51 2.27
N GLN A 286 -5.00 14.28 1.26
CA GLN A 286 -5.90 15.15 0.50
C GLN A 286 -7.04 14.36 -0.17
N GLU A 287 -6.74 13.21 -0.78
CA GLU A 287 -7.79 12.35 -1.34
C GLU A 287 -8.67 11.72 -0.25
N GLY A 288 -8.09 11.34 0.90
CA GLY A 288 -8.88 10.88 2.06
C GLY A 288 -9.87 11.94 2.55
N VAL A 289 -9.44 13.20 2.66
CA VAL A 289 -10.32 14.32 3.06
C VAL A 289 -11.42 14.56 2.01
N ARG A 290 -11.12 14.43 0.71
CA ARG A 290 -12.15 14.55 -0.34
C ARG A 290 -13.16 13.41 -0.25
N ALA A 291 -12.69 12.17 0.00
CA ALA A 291 -13.56 11.02 0.19
C ALA A 291 -14.45 11.16 1.42
N GLU A 292 -13.91 11.65 2.54
CA GLU A 292 -14.68 11.94 3.76
C GLU A 292 -15.78 12.96 3.48
N LYS A 293 -15.45 14.08 2.80
CA LYS A 293 -16.45 15.10 2.42
C LYS A 293 -17.52 14.54 1.50
N HIS A 294 -17.12 13.76 0.48
CA HIS A 294 -18.07 13.16 -0.45
C HIS A 294 -19.00 12.17 0.25
N MET A 295 -18.45 11.32 1.12
CA MET A 295 -19.22 10.40 1.96
C MET A 295 -20.23 11.16 2.80
N LEU A 296 -19.81 12.23 3.51
CA LEU A 296 -20.70 13.06 4.32
C LEU A 296 -21.84 13.68 3.50
N THR A 297 -21.56 14.14 2.28
CA THR A 297 -22.62 14.64 1.38
C THR A 297 -23.64 13.53 1.04
N ILE A 298 -23.16 12.32 0.74
CA ILE A 298 -24.03 11.17 0.40
C ILE A 298 -24.84 10.67 1.61
N THR A 299 -24.30 10.82 2.82
CA THR A 299 -24.95 10.37 4.07
C THR A 299 -25.75 11.48 4.77
N GLY A 300 -25.89 12.67 4.17
CA GLY A 300 -26.61 13.78 4.78
C GLY A 300 -25.94 14.35 6.04
N GLY A 301 -24.61 14.27 6.12
CA GLY A 301 -23.81 14.76 7.24
C GLY A 301 -23.52 13.71 8.32
N VAL A 302 -24.06 12.50 8.20
CA VAL A 302 -23.84 11.42 9.17
C VAL A 302 -22.44 10.83 8.97
N ASN A 303 -21.64 10.84 10.05
CA ASN A 303 -20.29 10.29 10.04
C ASN A 303 -20.32 8.76 10.14
N THR A 304 -19.80 8.06 9.14
CA THR A 304 -19.81 6.59 9.05
C THR A 304 -18.36 6.04 9.10
N TYR A 305 -17.78 5.70 7.97
CA TYR A 305 -16.52 4.96 7.80
C TYR A 305 -15.26 5.85 7.81
N ARG A 306 -15.20 6.85 8.68
CA ARG A 306 -14.09 7.82 8.67
C ARG A 306 -12.74 7.19 9.01
N GLY A 307 -12.67 6.34 10.03
CA GLY A 307 -11.43 5.64 10.37
C GLY A 307 -11.07 4.60 9.31
N ALA A 308 -12.06 3.90 8.76
CA ALA A 308 -11.84 2.98 7.64
C ALA A 308 -11.29 3.68 6.38
N ILE A 309 -11.76 4.89 6.02
CA ILE A 309 -11.19 5.68 4.92
C ILE A 309 -9.68 5.85 5.13
N PHE A 310 -9.25 6.21 6.34
CA PHE A 310 -7.85 6.39 6.68
C PHE A 310 -7.06 5.06 6.64
N HIS A 311 -7.53 4.05 7.38
CA HIS A 311 -6.83 2.78 7.53
C HIS A 311 -6.76 1.98 6.22
N LEU A 312 -7.90 1.79 5.55
CA LEU A 312 -7.95 1.07 4.27
C LEU A 312 -7.28 1.86 3.16
N GLY A 313 -7.36 3.20 3.18
CA GLY A 313 -6.66 4.05 2.21
C GLY A 313 -5.15 3.84 2.25
N LEU A 314 -4.54 3.91 3.43
CA LEU A 314 -3.10 3.67 3.62
C LEU A 314 -2.72 2.24 3.28
N LEU A 315 -3.48 1.25 3.77
CA LEU A 315 -3.24 -0.16 3.48
C LEU A 315 -3.24 -0.45 1.98
N LEU A 316 -4.27 0.06 1.28
CA LEU A 316 -4.45 -0.14 -0.15
C LEU A 316 -3.34 0.55 -0.94
N ALA A 317 -2.93 1.76 -0.57
CA ALA A 317 -1.83 2.46 -1.22
C ALA A 317 -0.50 1.71 -1.02
N ALA A 318 -0.21 1.24 0.20
CA ALA A 318 0.98 0.44 0.49
C ALA A 318 0.98 -0.87 -0.30
N ARG A 319 -0.16 -1.59 -0.32
CA ARG A 319 -0.29 -2.81 -1.12
C ARG A 319 -0.14 -2.55 -2.61
N ALA A 320 -0.65 -1.43 -3.13
CA ALA A 320 -0.53 -1.09 -4.54
C ALA A 320 0.89 -0.62 -4.94
N SER A 321 1.71 -0.20 -3.98
CA SER A 321 3.09 0.24 -4.22
C SER A 321 4.06 -0.90 -4.55
N GLN A 322 3.64 -2.15 -4.31
CA GLN A 322 4.47 -3.33 -4.46
C GLN A 322 3.66 -4.56 -4.89
N PRO A 323 4.31 -5.59 -5.46
CA PRO A 323 3.70 -6.88 -5.75
C PRO A 323 3.07 -7.55 -4.51
N ILE A 324 2.36 -8.65 -4.75
CA ILE A 324 1.76 -9.48 -3.69
C ILE A 324 2.85 -9.91 -2.71
N THR A 325 2.59 -9.76 -1.41
CA THR A 325 3.53 -10.11 -0.33
C THR A 325 2.78 -10.39 0.97
N SER A 326 3.50 -10.68 2.05
CA SER A 326 2.91 -10.95 3.37
C SER A 326 2.23 -9.72 3.99
N ALA A 327 1.32 -9.97 4.93
CA ALA A 327 0.64 -8.92 5.68
C ALA A 327 1.63 -8.01 6.42
N SER A 328 2.66 -8.59 7.04
CA SER A 328 3.72 -7.85 7.74
C SER A 328 4.45 -6.90 6.80
N ASN A 329 4.79 -7.35 5.58
CA ASN A 329 5.50 -6.53 4.60
C ASN A 329 4.62 -5.41 4.04
N ILE A 330 3.31 -5.63 3.89
CA ILE A 330 2.38 -4.56 3.48
C ILE A 330 2.32 -3.48 4.57
N CYS A 331 2.23 -3.86 5.83
CA CYS A 331 2.16 -2.90 6.94
C CYS A 331 3.49 -2.18 7.17
N ALA A 332 4.62 -2.88 7.08
CA ALA A 332 5.95 -2.27 7.12
C ALA A 332 6.12 -1.23 6.00
N ARG A 333 5.59 -1.53 4.80
CA ARG A 333 5.64 -0.61 3.66
C ARG A 333 4.95 0.74 3.90
N ILE A 334 3.96 0.80 4.79
CA ILE A 334 3.33 2.07 5.20
C ILE A 334 4.35 2.97 5.90
N LEU A 335 5.15 2.41 6.80
CA LEU A 335 6.18 3.14 7.53
C LEU A 335 7.34 3.52 6.61
N ASP A 336 7.76 2.61 5.73
CA ASP A 336 8.84 2.88 4.77
C ASP A 336 8.52 4.06 3.85
N LEU A 337 7.26 4.16 3.40
CA LEU A 337 6.86 5.23 2.48
C LEU A 337 6.44 6.52 3.18
N TRP A 338 5.82 6.43 4.35
CA TRP A 338 5.09 7.56 4.95
C TRP A 338 5.33 7.74 6.45
N GLY A 339 6.19 6.95 7.09
CA GLY A 339 6.40 7.00 8.55
C GLY A 339 6.81 8.39 9.05
N ASP A 340 7.77 9.03 8.38
CA ASP A 340 8.24 10.37 8.74
C ASP A 340 7.16 11.45 8.54
N GLU A 341 6.46 11.42 7.40
CA GLU A 341 5.36 12.35 7.11
C GLU A 341 4.17 12.14 8.07
N LEU A 342 3.86 10.90 8.43
CA LEU A 342 2.85 10.55 9.44
C LEU A 342 3.24 11.11 10.82
N ALA A 343 4.50 10.98 11.23
CA ALA A 343 4.99 11.48 12.51
C ALA A 343 5.02 13.02 12.55
N GLN A 344 5.38 13.66 11.44
CA GLN A 344 5.24 15.11 11.28
C GLN A 344 3.78 15.55 11.34
N HIS A 345 2.90 14.86 10.62
CA HIS A 345 1.47 15.14 10.62
C HIS A 345 0.88 15.02 12.02
N GLN A 346 1.19 13.96 12.76
CA GLN A 346 0.76 13.75 14.15
C GLN A 346 1.11 14.95 15.04
N ARG A 347 2.34 15.47 14.94
CA ARG A 347 2.77 16.67 15.69
C ARG A 347 1.93 17.89 15.34
N LEU A 348 1.58 18.07 14.07
CA LEU A 348 0.74 19.18 13.60
C LEU A 348 -0.72 19.07 14.05
N VAL A 349 -1.34 17.89 13.95
CA VAL A 349 -2.76 17.72 14.30
C VAL A 349 -3.04 17.72 15.79
N ARG A 350 -2.05 17.44 16.64
CA ARG A 350 -2.19 17.59 18.11
C ARG A 350 -2.58 19.00 18.55
N GLN A 351 -2.36 20.00 17.68
CA GLN A 351 -2.70 21.40 17.91
C GLN A 351 -4.08 21.79 17.35
N ARG A 352 -4.80 20.88 16.67
CA ARG A 352 -6.09 21.17 16.03
C ARG A 352 -7.23 20.36 16.67
N PRO A 353 -8.42 20.96 16.87
CA PRO A 353 -9.54 20.24 17.46
C PRO A 353 -10.18 19.26 16.48
N SER A 354 -10.31 17.99 16.89
CA SER A 354 -11.14 16.96 16.26
C SER A 354 -11.63 15.99 17.35
N HIS A 355 -12.67 15.19 17.11
CA HIS A 355 -13.16 14.22 18.12
C HIS A 355 -12.03 13.31 18.61
N GLY A 356 -11.23 12.75 17.70
CA GLY A 356 -10.08 11.92 18.05
C GLY A 356 -8.99 12.68 18.82
N GLN A 357 -8.74 13.95 18.49
CA GLN A 357 -7.78 14.77 19.23
C GLN A 357 -8.29 15.18 20.62
N LEU A 358 -9.59 15.46 20.77
CA LEU A 358 -10.20 15.72 22.07
C LEU A 358 -10.13 14.48 22.98
N VAL A 359 -10.39 13.30 22.42
CA VAL A 359 -10.20 12.01 23.10
C VAL A 359 -8.74 11.83 23.52
N TYR A 360 -7.78 12.07 22.61
CA TYR A 360 -6.36 11.99 22.93
C TYR A 360 -5.94 13.00 24.00
N GLN A 361 -6.41 14.26 23.91
CA GLN A 361 -6.09 15.31 24.87
C GLN A 361 -6.58 14.96 26.27
N ARG A 362 -7.80 14.42 26.38
CA ARG A 362 -8.45 14.05 27.63
C ARG A 362 -7.89 12.77 28.25
N TRP A 363 -7.69 11.72 27.44
CA TRP A 363 -7.42 10.37 27.95
C TRP A 363 -5.99 9.88 27.68
N LYS A 364 -5.22 10.56 26.82
CA LYS A 364 -3.86 10.16 26.40
C LYS A 364 -3.77 8.75 25.80
N ARG A 365 -4.88 8.25 25.25
CA ARG A 365 -5.00 6.94 24.62
C ARG A 365 -4.68 6.99 23.12
N PRO A 366 -3.97 5.99 22.56
CA PRO A 366 -3.63 5.95 21.15
C PRO A 366 -4.88 5.87 20.25
N GLY A 367 -4.84 6.52 19.09
CA GLY A 367 -5.92 6.48 18.09
C GLY A 367 -5.44 5.91 16.74
N ALA A 368 -6.18 6.24 15.68
CA ALA A 368 -5.91 5.75 14.33
C ALA A 368 -4.50 6.10 13.82
N LEU A 369 -3.98 7.29 14.15
CA LEU A 369 -2.63 7.71 13.75
C LEU A 369 -1.55 6.90 14.48
N GLU A 370 -1.70 6.70 15.79
CA GLU A 370 -0.80 5.86 16.58
C GLU A 370 -0.80 4.41 16.09
N MET A 371 -1.97 3.88 15.71
CA MET A 371 -2.10 2.55 15.10
C MET A 371 -1.27 2.46 13.80
N ALA A 372 -1.38 3.47 12.92
CA ALA A 372 -0.60 3.52 11.68
C ALA A 372 0.90 3.68 11.94
N LEU A 373 1.30 4.55 12.86
CA LEU A 373 2.71 4.77 13.26
C LEU A 373 3.34 3.55 13.94
N SER A 374 2.54 2.68 14.54
CA SER A 374 3.03 1.40 15.04
C SER A 374 3.36 0.40 13.93
N GLY A 375 2.95 0.68 12.68
CA GLY A 375 2.98 -0.30 11.59
C GLY A 375 1.94 -1.40 11.79
N TYR A 376 0.82 -1.10 12.46
CA TYR A 376 -0.26 -2.03 12.76
C TYR A 376 0.21 -3.30 13.47
N GLN A 377 1.16 -3.17 14.42
CA GLN A 377 1.78 -4.34 15.08
C GLN A 377 0.77 -5.25 15.77
N LEU A 378 -0.21 -4.69 16.47
CA LEU A 378 -1.31 -5.46 17.09
C LEU A 378 -2.04 -6.33 16.04
N ILE A 379 -2.36 -5.74 14.88
CA ILE A 379 -3.06 -6.46 13.82
C ILE A 379 -2.20 -7.59 13.27
N VAL A 380 -0.94 -7.30 12.93
CA VAL A 380 -0.06 -8.27 12.28
C VAL A 380 0.33 -9.41 13.22
N ARG A 381 0.59 -9.12 14.51
CA ARG A 381 1.10 -10.10 15.47
C ARG A 381 0.02 -10.91 16.16
N GLU A 382 -1.17 -10.34 16.33
CA GLU A 382 -2.20 -10.95 17.18
C GLU A 382 -3.53 -11.12 16.42
N VAL A 383 -4.11 -10.03 15.92
CA VAL A 383 -5.49 -10.07 15.37
C VAL A 383 -5.59 -10.86 14.07
N LEU A 384 -4.67 -10.67 13.13
CA LEU A 384 -4.70 -11.37 11.85
C LEU A 384 -4.42 -12.87 12.01
N PRO A 385 -3.39 -13.32 12.76
CA PRO A 385 -3.21 -14.74 13.05
C PRO A 385 -4.43 -15.36 13.74
N PHE A 386 -5.05 -14.64 14.70
CA PHE A 386 -6.29 -15.07 15.34
C PHE A 386 -7.42 -15.23 14.32
N TYR A 387 -7.68 -14.23 13.47
CA TYR A 387 -8.71 -14.30 12.43
C TYR A 387 -8.46 -15.46 11.46
N GLN A 388 -7.22 -15.67 11.03
CA GLN A 388 -6.84 -16.75 10.13
C GLN A 388 -7.10 -18.12 10.76
N HIS A 389 -6.78 -18.29 12.04
CA HIS A 389 -7.14 -19.50 12.80
C HIS A 389 -8.66 -19.68 12.87
N GLN A 390 -9.39 -18.66 13.30
CA GLN A 390 -10.85 -18.72 13.41
C GLN A 390 -11.52 -19.02 12.07
N ARG A 391 -11.01 -18.48 10.95
CA ARG A 391 -11.54 -18.73 9.60
C ARG A 391 -11.42 -20.20 9.17
N ILE A 392 -10.50 -20.96 9.76
CA ILE A 392 -10.32 -22.40 9.49
C ILE A 392 -11.27 -23.22 10.37
N THR A 393 -11.48 -22.81 11.62
CA THR A 393 -12.22 -23.58 12.63
C THR A 393 -13.70 -23.23 12.74
N GLU A 394 -14.10 -22.05 12.29
CA GLU A 394 -15.43 -21.48 12.51
C GLU A 394 -16.14 -21.11 11.20
N SER A 395 -17.44 -20.83 11.30
CA SER A 395 -18.18 -20.20 10.20
C SER A 395 -17.61 -18.80 9.90
N PRO A 396 -17.71 -18.29 8.66
CA PRO A 396 -17.22 -16.95 8.33
C PRO A 396 -17.79 -15.84 9.23
N SER A 397 -19.05 -15.96 9.67
CA SER A 397 -19.67 -14.98 10.57
C SER A 397 -19.10 -15.06 11.99
N HIS A 398 -18.93 -16.26 12.53
CA HIS A 398 -18.31 -16.46 13.85
C HIS A 398 -16.85 -16.01 13.87
N ALA A 399 -16.07 -16.32 12.82
CA ALA A 399 -14.68 -15.89 12.75
C ALA A 399 -14.55 -14.36 12.78
N ARG A 400 -15.40 -13.65 12.03
CA ARG A 400 -15.45 -12.18 12.02
C ARG A 400 -15.93 -11.60 13.36
N SER A 401 -16.95 -12.21 13.97
CA SER A 401 -17.48 -11.81 15.28
C SER A 401 -16.45 -12.00 16.41
N ALA A 402 -15.74 -13.13 16.42
CA ALA A 402 -14.67 -13.38 17.38
C ALA A 402 -13.51 -12.41 17.17
N THR A 403 -13.19 -12.08 15.92
CA THR A 403 -12.16 -11.08 15.61
C THR A 403 -12.57 -9.68 16.05
N LEU A 404 -13.85 -9.31 15.89
CA LEU A 404 -14.38 -8.06 16.42
C LEU A 404 -14.27 -8.01 17.95
N LEU A 405 -14.60 -9.11 18.64
CA LEU A 405 -14.41 -9.20 20.09
C LEU A 405 -12.96 -9.01 20.50
N LEU A 406 -12.00 -9.62 19.79
CA LEU A 406 -10.58 -9.43 20.09
C LEU A 406 -10.16 -7.97 19.89
N LEU A 407 -10.64 -7.32 18.83
CA LEU A 407 -10.40 -5.90 18.62
C LEU A 407 -11.05 -5.03 19.70
N MET A 408 -12.24 -5.38 20.18
CA MET A 408 -12.90 -4.68 21.29
C MET A 408 -12.19 -4.91 22.62
N ALA A 409 -11.51 -6.04 22.80
CA ALA A 409 -10.73 -6.38 23.98
C ALA A 409 -9.41 -5.60 24.05
N GLU A 410 -8.74 -5.40 22.92
CA GLU A 410 -7.34 -4.92 22.90
C GLU A 410 -7.16 -3.49 22.39
N VAL A 411 -8.15 -2.92 21.67
CA VAL A 411 -8.04 -1.57 21.12
C VAL A 411 -8.64 -0.54 22.07
N ASP A 412 -7.92 0.56 22.28
CA ASP A 412 -8.46 1.76 22.93
C ASP A 412 -9.39 2.53 21.97
N ASP A 413 -10.61 2.02 21.79
CA ASP A 413 -11.56 2.55 20.81
C ASP A 413 -11.98 4.01 21.14
N SER A 414 -11.56 4.94 20.29
CA SER A 414 -11.86 6.37 20.45
C SER A 414 -13.37 6.70 20.41
N THR A 415 -14.19 5.87 19.76
CA THR A 415 -15.66 6.02 19.72
C THR A 415 -16.28 5.66 21.07
N LEU A 416 -15.78 4.60 21.72
CA LEU A 416 -16.19 4.25 23.09
C LEU A 416 -15.74 5.33 24.08
N LEU A 417 -14.49 5.79 23.98
CA LEU A 417 -13.97 6.87 24.83
C LEU A 417 -14.75 8.18 24.66
N TRP A 418 -15.21 8.47 23.44
CA TRP A 418 -16.04 9.64 23.17
C TRP A 418 -17.44 9.52 23.77
N ARG A 419 -18.08 8.35 23.64
CA ARG A 419 -19.47 8.12 24.06
C ARG A 419 -19.63 7.84 25.56
N GLY A 420 -18.73 7.07 26.15
CA GLY A 420 -18.84 6.57 27.52
C GLY A 420 -17.61 6.79 28.40
N GLY A 421 -16.53 7.36 27.87
CA GLY A 421 -15.29 7.59 28.62
C GLY A 421 -14.50 6.32 28.92
N GLU A 422 -13.46 6.46 29.74
CA GLU A 422 -12.50 5.38 30.05
C GLU A 422 -13.16 4.19 30.76
N GLN A 423 -14.09 4.43 31.69
CA GLN A 423 -14.80 3.35 32.38
C GLN A 423 -15.58 2.46 31.40
N ALA A 424 -16.32 3.07 30.47
CA ALA A 424 -17.07 2.32 29.47
C ALA A 424 -16.16 1.49 28.56
N LEU A 425 -15.00 2.05 28.17
CA LEU A 425 -13.98 1.31 27.41
C LEU A 425 -13.51 0.08 28.19
N LEU A 426 -13.13 0.24 29.46
CA LEU A 426 -12.63 -0.85 30.29
C LEU A 426 -13.68 -1.95 30.52
N GLU A 427 -14.93 -1.57 30.77
CA GLU A 427 -16.06 -2.52 30.91
C GLU A 427 -16.27 -3.34 29.62
N VAL A 428 -16.23 -2.67 28.45
CA VAL A 428 -16.36 -3.32 27.15
C VAL A 428 -15.20 -4.27 26.89
N GLN A 429 -13.97 -3.85 27.18
CA GLN A 429 -12.77 -4.68 27.02
C GLN A 429 -12.82 -5.91 27.94
N GLN A 430 -13.23 -5.74 29.20
CA GLN A 430 -13.35 -6.85 30.15
C GLN A 430 -14.39 -7.87 29.70
N GLU A 431 -15.57 -7.42 29.27
CA GLU A 431 -16.63 -8.30 28.79
C GLU A 431 -16.24 -9.02 27.50
N ALA A 432 -15.57 -8.34 26.57
CA ALA A 432 -15.08 -8.96 25.34
C ALA A 432 -14.06 -10.08 25.64
N ARG A 433 -13.11 -9.85 26.57
CA ARG A 433 -12.16 -10.88 27.03
C ARG A 433 -12.87 -12.04 27.71
N HIS A 434 -13.90 -11.75 28.52
CA HIS A 434 -14.69 -12.79 29.18
C HIS A 434 -15.36 -13.70 28.17
N ILE A 435 -16.04 -13.15 27.16
CA ILE A 435 -16.72 -13.93 26.11
C ILE A 435 -15.71 -14.78 25.33
N LEU A 436 -14.56 -14.21 24.96
CA LEU A 436 -13.49 -14.96 24.28
C LEU A 436 -12.96 -16.12 25.14
N ALA A 437 -12.83 -15.93 26.45
CA ALA A 437 -12.38 -16.96 27.38
C ALA A 437 -13.42 -18.08 27.60
N MET A 438 -14.71 -17.82 27.32
CA MET A 438 -15.75 -18.87 27.36
C MET A 438 -15.63 -19.87 26.20
N GLY A 439 -14.89 -19.53 25.14
CA GLY A 439 -14.60 -20.43 24.02
C GLY A 439 -15.26 -20.00 22.70
N SER A 440 -15.52 -20.98 21.84
CA SER A 440 -16.03 -20.74 20.48
C SER A 440 -17.43 -20.10 20.50
N LEU A 441 -17.64 -19.10 19.64
CA LEU A 441 -18.96 -18.49 19.40
C LEU A 441 -19.96 -19.46 18.77
N ALA A 442 -19.53 -20.61 18.24
CA ALA A 442 -20.45 -21.66 17.80
C ALA A 442 -21.14 -22.37 18.97
N GLN A 443 -20.62 -22.25 20.19
CA GLN A 443 -21.24 -22.84 21.36
C GLN A 443 -22.46 -21.99 21.80
N PRO A 444 -23.65 -22.59 21.96
CA PRO A 444 -24.86 -21.87 22.33
C PRO A 444 -24.75 -20.93 23.56
N PRO A 445 -24.11 -21.31 24.69
CA PRO A 445 -23.99 -20.40 25.84
C PRO A 445 -23.10 -19.18 25.53
N VAL A 446 -22.03 -19.36 24.75
CA VAL A 446 -21.13 -18.27 24.36
C VAL A 446 -21.84 -17.33 23.38
N TRP A 447 -22.54 -17.89 22.39
CA TRP A 447 -23.35 -17.12 21.46
C TRP A 447 -24.42 -16.29 22.17
N ALA A 448 -25.15 -16.89 23.12
CA ALA A 448 -26.15 -16.18 23.90
C ALA A 448 -25.54 -15.01 24.70
N ARG A 449 -24.35 -15.20 25.29
CA ARG A 449 -23.63 -14.12 25.97
C ARG A 449 -23.20 -13.02 25.00
N TYR A 450 -22.72 -13.37 23.82
CA TYR A 450 -22.34 -12.40 22.77
C TYR A 450 -23.53 -11.58 22.27
N VAL A 451 -24.69 -12.22 22.06
CA VAL A 451 -25.94 -11.53 21.71
C VAL A 451 -26.39 -10.61 22.85
N ALA A 452 -26.35 -11.07 24.10
CA ALA A 452 -26.69 -10.25 25.26
C ALA A 452 -25.77 -9.03 25.37
N PHE A 453 -24.47 -9.21 25.14
CA PHE A 453 -23.48 -8.14 25.12
C PHE A 453 -23.80 -7.10 24.05
N HIS A 454 -24.24 -7.52 22.86
CA HIS A 454 -24.70 -6.59 21.84
C HIS A 454 -25.82 -5.67 22.37
N TYR A 455 -26.89 -6.24 22.93
CA TYR A 455 -28.01 -5.44 23.45
C TYR A 455 -27.66 -4.61 24.69
N GLN A 456 -26.70 -5.05 25.50
CA GLN A 456 -26.17 -4.24 26.60
C GLN A 456 -25.51 -2.96 26.09
N LEU A 457 -24.71 -3.04 25.04
CA LEU A 457 -24.08 -1.86 24.43
C LEU A 457 -25.11 -0.93 23.81
N VAL A 458 -26.14 -1.50 23.15
CA VAL A 458 -27.29 -0.74 22.62
C VAL A 458 -27.98 0.04 23.74
N GLY A 459 -28.32 -0.62 24.84
CA GLY A 459 -28.98 0.03 25.99
C GLY A 459 -28.14 1.12 26.65
N LYS A 460 -26.80 1.02 26.59
CA LYS A 460 -25.86 2.03 27.08
C LYS A 460 -25.51 3.11 26.04
N GLY A 461 -26.01 3.02 24.80
CA GLY A 461 -25.64 3.93 23.71
C GLY A 461 -24.17 3.83 23.27
N LEU A 462 -23.48 2.75 23.60
CA LEU A 462 -22.05 2.55 23.33
C LEU A 462 -21.84 1.89 21.97
N SER A 463 -20.86 2.37 21.20
CA SER A 463 -20.57 1.82 19.87
C SER A 463 -19.06 1.74 19.62
N PRO A 464 -18.50 0.53 19.42
CA PRO A 464 -17.07 0.31 19.13
C PRO A 464 -16.74 0.52 17.64
N GLY A 465 -16.88 1.76 17.17
CA GLY A 465 -16.66 2.11 15.75
C GLY A 465 -15.20 1.98 15.30
N GLY A 466 -14.23 2.25 16.17
CA GLY A 466 -12.81 2.09 15.85
C GLY A 466 -12.41 0.61 15.70
N SER A 467 -12.95 -0.27 16.55
CA SER A 467 -12.78 -1.71 16.41
C SER A 467 -13.43 -2.23 15.12
N ALA A 468 -14.58 -1.69 14.71
CA ALA A 468 -15.22 -2.03 13.43
C ALA A 468 -14.37 -1.64 12.21
N ASP A 469 -13.82 -0.42 12.21
CA ASP A 469 -12.90 0.04 11.16
C ASP A 469 -11.66 -0.87 11.04
N LEU A 470 -11.11 -1.32 12.17
CA LEU A 470 -9.98 -2.24 12.21
C LEU A 470 -10.34 -3.68 11.83
N LEU A 471 -11.60 -4.10 12.01
CA LEU A 471 -12.08 -5.36 11.45
C LEU A 471 -12.03 -5.31 9.93
N SER A 472 -12.59 -4.26 9.31
CA SER A 472 -12.48 -4.09 7.85
C SER A 472 -11.02 -4.05 7.39
N PHE A 473 -10.13 -3.37 8.11
CA PHE A 473 -8.69 -3.40 7.83
C PHE A 473 -8.12 -4.82 7.85
N THR A 474 -8.44 -5.61 8.88
CA THR A 474 -7.96 -6.99 9.04
C THR A 474 -8.43 -7.88 7.90
N LEU A 475 -9.71 -7.79 7.54
CA LEU A 475 -10.29 -8.55 6.43
C LEU A 475 -9.67 -8.20 5.07
N ALA A 476 -9.39 -6.90 4.85
CA ALA A 476 -8.71 -6.46 3.63
C ALA A 476 -7.24 -6.94 3.60
N LEU A 477 -6.53 -6.85 4.73
CA LEU A 477 -5.14 -7.27 4.86
C LEU A 477 -4.96 -8.76 4.58
N ASP A 478 -5.83 -9.63 5.13
CA ASP A 478 -5.81 -11.07 4.86
C ASP A 478 -5.91 -11.36 3.35
N ARG A 479 -6.79 -10.64 2.65
CA ARG A 479 -7.00 -10.81 1.20
C ARG A 479 -5.87 -10.21 0.37
N TYR A 480 -5.29 -9.10 0.79
CA TYR A 480 -4.16 -8.49 0.10
C TYR A 480 -2.88 -9.30 0.20
N ALA A 481 -2.74 -10.05 1.29
CA ALA A 481 -1.61 -10.94 1.54
C ALA A 481 -1.76 -12.32 0.87
N ALA A 482 -2.99 -12.69 0.50
CA ALA A 482 -3.25 -13.92 -0.23
C ALA A 482 -3.01 -13.74 -1.75
N PRO A 483 -2.53 -14.78 -2.45
CA PRO A 483 -2.56 -14.78 -3.91
C PRO A 483 -4.02 -14.66 -4.38
N PRO A 484 -4.31 -13.97 -5.50
CA PRO A 484 -5.64 -13.98 -6.07
C PRO A 484 -6.04 -15.43 -6.32
N PRO A 485 -7.28 -15.85 -6.00
CA PRO A 485 -7.74 -17.17 -6.39
C PRO A 485 -7.49 -17.32 -7.88
N ALA A 486 -6.89 -18.45 -8.30
CA ALA A 486 -6.72 -18.76 -9.72
C ALA A 486 -8.05 -18.46 -10.40
N MET A 487 -8.05 -17.58 -11.41
CA MET A 487 -9.28 -17.13 -12.05
C MET A 487 -10.05 -18.36 -12.54
N ALA A 488 -11.01 -18.81 -11.73
CA ALA A 488 -12.00 -19.76 -12.17
C ALA A 488 -12.71 -19.10 -13.37
N PRO A 489 -13.06 -19.87 -14.42
CA PRO A 489 -13.81 -19.33 -15.53
C PRO A 489 -15.03 -18.58 -14.98
N ARG A 490 -15.19 -17.33 -15.44
CA ARG A 490 -16.18 -16.37 -14.96
C ARG A 490 -17.53 -17.08 -14.77
N SER A 491 -17.96 -17.22 -13.51
CA SER A 491 -19.40 -17.40 -13.26
C SER A 491 -20.10 -16.10 -13.63
N PRO A 492 -21.19 -16.15 -14.41
CA PRO A 492 -21.89 -14.95 -14.83
C PRO A 492 -22.36 -14.18 -13.60
N LEU A 493 -22.19 -12.85 -13.68
CA LEU A 493 -22.64 -11.86 -12.70
C LEU A 493 -24.03 -12.24 -12.15
N LEU A 494 -24.14 -12.21 -10.82
CA LEU A 494 -25.41 -12.20 -10.11
C LEU A 494 -26.34 -11.17 -10.77
N THR A 495 -27.33 -11.67 -11.50
CA THR A 495 -28.48 -10.89 -11.92
C THR A 495 -29.22 -10.44 -10.66
N PRO A 496 -29.68 -9.17 -10.59
CA PRO A 496 -30.52 -8.76 -9.48
C PRO A 496 -31.80 -9.59 -9.55
N HIS A 497 -32.04 -10.40 -8.52
CA HIS A 497 -33.32 -11.07 -8.35
C HIS A 497 -34.40 -9.98 -8.34
N ARG A 498 -35.24 -10.01 -9.38
CA ARG A 498 -36.53 -9.33 -9.36
C ARG A 498 -37.29 -9.86 -8.15
N VAL A 499 -37.53 -8.99 -7.18
CA VAL A 499 -38.61 -9.16 -6.22
C VAL A 499 -39.89 -9.14 -7.05
N CYS A 500 -40.50 -10.31 -7.23
CA CYS A 500 -41.87 -10.40 -7.71
C CYS A 500 -42.81 -10.06 -6.55
N ALA A 501 -43.80 -9.22 -6.90
CA ALA A 501 -45.03 -8.81 -6.23
C ALA A 501 -45.34 -9.38 -4.84
#